data_AF-A0A955VBH2-F1
#
_entry.id   AF-A0A955VBH2-F1
#
_cell.length_a   1.000
_cell.length_b   1.000
_cell.length_c   1.000
_cell.angle_alpha   90.00
_cell.angle_beta   90.00
_cell.angle_gamma   90.00
#
_symmetry.space_group_name_H-M   'P 1'
#
loop_
_entity.id
_entity.type
_entity.pdbx_description
1 polymer ?
#
loop_
_entity_poly.entity_id
_entity_poly.type
_entity_poly.pdbx_seq_one_letter_code
_entity_poly.pdbx_strand_id
1 'polypeptide(L)' 'NHDELTLEMVTDEERVAMLRAYASQPRARVNLGIRRRLAPLMQNHRPRIELMLGLLLSLPGTPVLYYGD' A
#
# COMPACT_ATOMS: atom_id res chain seq x y z
N ASN A 1 -4.78 -8.19 -1.56
CA ASN A 1 -5.19 -8.76 -0.26
C ASN A 1 -6.49 -8.11 0.22
N HIS A 2 -7.22 -8.78 1.12
CA HIS A 2 -8.44 -8.23 1.72
C HIS A 2 -8.18 -7.35 2.94
N ASP A 3 -7.03 -7.51 3.56
CA ASP A 3 -6.65 -6.80 4.78
C ASP A 3 -6.06 -5.41 4.50
N GLU A 4 -5.88 -4.64 5.56
CA GLU A 4 -5.10 -3.40 5.51
C GLU A 4 -3.65 -3.63 5.07
N LEU A 5 -3.01 -2.57 4.59
CA LEU A 5 -1.55 -2.54 4.49
C LEU A 5 -0.98 -2.50 5.92
N THR A 6 -0.53 -3.65 6.42
CA THR A 6 -0.05 -3.82 7.78
C THR A 6 1.32 -3.16 7.98
N LEU A 7 1.46 -2.38 9.06
CA LEU A 7 2.73 -1.75 9.47
C LEU A 7 3.18 -2.28 10.85
N GLU A 8 2.88 -3.56 11.11
CA GLU A 8 3.20 -4.22 12.38
C GLU A 8 4.68 -4.58 12.47
N MET A 9 5.28 -4.97 11.34
CA MET A 9 6.67 -5.44 11.25
C MET A 9 7.68 -4.34 10.84
N VAL A 10 7.28 -3.06 10.87
CA VAL A 10 8.16 -1.93 10.55
C VAL A 10 8.53 -1.16 11.81
N THR A 11 9.64 -0.41 11.75
CA THR A 11 10.07 0.45 12.86
C THR A 11 9.05 1.58 13.11
N ASP A 12 9.08 2.16 14.30
CA ASP A 12 8.16 3.25 14.65
C ASP A 12 8.37 4.49 13.76
N GLU A 13 9.61 4.77 13.36
CA GLU A 13 9.93 5.88 12.46
C GLU A 13 9.35 5.66 11.05
N GLU A 14 9.54 4.46 10.49
CA GLU A 14 8.96 4.08 9.19
C GLU A 14 7.43 4.10 9.25
N ARG A 15 6.83 3.63 10.35
CA ARG A 15 5.38 3.69 10.55
C ARG A 15 4.88 5.14 10.49
N VAL A 16 5.54 6.06 11.20
CA VAL A 16 5.18 7.49 11.17
C VAL A 16 5.33 8.06 9.77
N ALA A 17 6.42 7.71 9.06
CA ALA A 17 6.65 8.16 7.69
C ALA A 17 5.55 7.65 6.73
N MET A 18 5.20 6.38 6.80
CA MET A 18 4.16 5.74 5.98
C MET A 18 2.78 6.34 6.27
N LEU A 19 2.44 6.56 7.54
CA LEU A 19 1.18 7.18 7.93
C LEU A 19 1.07 8.63 7.45
N ARG A 20 2.16 9.40 7.49
CA ARG A 20 2.19 10.78 6.95
C ARG A 20 2.01 10.79 5.44
N ALA A 21 2.67 9.89 4.73
CA ALA A 21 2.64 9.86 3.27
C ALA A 21 1.30 9.34 2.70
N TYR A 22 0.75 8.27 3.29
CA TYR A 22 -0.36 7.51 2.67
C TYR A 22 -1.68 7.57 3.45
N ALA A 23 -1.65 7.96 4.73
CA ALA A 23 -2.82 8.00 5.63
C ALA A 23 -3.04 9.39 6.25
N SER A 24 -3.15 10.41 5.40
CA SER A 24 -3.45 11.79 5.79
C SER A 24 -4.82 11.94 6.45
N GLN A 25 -5.81 11.12 6.07
CA GLN A 25 -7.13 11.09 6.69
C GLN A 25 -7.14 10.08 7.86
N PRO A 26 -7.60 10.46 9.07
CA PRO A 26 -7.66 9.55 10.21
C PRO A 26 -8.47 8.27 9.94
N ARG A 27 -9.54 8.36 9.13
CA ARG A 27 -10.38 7.21 8.73
C ARG A 27 -9.68 6.18 7.84
N ALA A 28 -8.54 6.54 7.26
CA ALA A 28 -7.72 5.63 6.46
C ALA A 28 -6.83 4.73 7.32
N ARG A 29 -6.73 5.00 8.62
CA ARG A 29 -5.98 4.19 9.59
C ARG A 29 -6.92 3.18 10.22
N VAL A 30 -6.49 1.94 10.32
CA VAL A 30 -7.21 0.88 11.05
C VAL A 30 -6.16 -0.02 11.69
N ASN A 31 -6.36 -0.38 12.97
CA ASN A 31 -5.35 -1.04 13.80
C ASN A 31 -3.97 -0.34 13.70
N LEU A 32 -2.93 -1.07 13.32
CA LEU A 32 -1.58 -0.58 13.06
C LEU A 32 -1.31 -0.34 11.57
N GLY A 33 -2.32 -0.39 10.69
CA GLY A 33 -2.16 -0.33 9.24
C GLY A 33 -2.94 0.77 8.52
N ILE A 34 -2.88 0.72 7.18
CA ILE A 34 -3.54 1.66 6.27
C ILE A 34 -4.57 0.90 5.43
N ARG A 35 -5.85 1.25 5.58
CA ARG A 35 -6.97 0.63 4.84
C ARG A 35 -7.24 1.38 3.53
N ARG A 36 -6.40 1.16 2.51
CA ARG A 36 -6.56 1.71 1.16
C ARG A 36 -6.14 0.69 0.09
N ARG A 37 -6.83 0.70 -1.06
CA ARG A 37 -6.48 -0.06 -2.28
C ARG A 37 -5.25 0.53 -2.98
N LEU A 38 -4.67 -0.20 -3.94
CA LEU A 38 -3.47 0.22 -4.66
C LEU A 38 -3.66 1.57 -5.36
N ALA A 39 -4.74 1.73 -6.12
CA ALA A 39 -5.00 2.98 -6.85
C ALA A 39 -5.13 4.21 -5.91
N PRO A 40 -5.93 4.20 -4.84
CA PRO A 40 -5.95 5.27 -3.83
C PRO A 40 -4.62 5.54 -3.13
N LEU A 41 -3.80 4.51 -2.85
CA LEU A 41 -2.45 4.69 -2.30
C LEU A 41 -1.55 5.47 -3.27
N MET A 42 -1.68 5.19 -4.56
CA MET A 42 -0.95 5.88 -5.63
C MET A 42 -1.61 7.19 -6.08
N GLN A 43 -2.60 7.70 -5.36
CA GLN A 43 -3.36 8.92 -5.72
C GLN A 43 -4.01 8.83 -7.12
N ASN A 44 -4.35 7.61 -7.55
CA ASN A 44 -4.85 7.29 -8.88
C ASN A 44 -3.90 7.69 -10.03
N HIS A 45 -2.61 7.86 -9.74
CA HIS A 45 -1.61 8.26 -10.72
C HIS A 45 -1.16 7.04 -11.55
N ARG A 46 -1.69 6.94 -12.77
CA ARG A 46 -1.50 5.77 -13.64
C ARG A 46 -0.04 5.32 -13.81
N PRO A 47 0.94 6.20 -14.09
CA PRO A 47 2.34 5.79 -14.19
C PRO A 47 2.92 5.15 -12.91
N ARG A 48 2.43 5.54 -11.72
CA ARG A 48 2.90 4.96 -10.45
C ARG A 48 2.31 3.55 -10.25
N ILE A 49 1.05 3.37 -10.64
CA ILE A 49 0.37 2.08 -10.57
C ILE A 49 1.06 1.08 -11.50
N GLU A 50 1.36 1.48 -12.74
CA GLU A 50 2.08 0.66 -13.70
C GLU A 50 3.49 0.30 -13.22
N LEU A 51 4.21 1.24 -12.60
CA LEU A 51 5.51 0.96 -11.99
C LEU A 51 5.40 -0.11 -10.88
N MET A 52 4.42 0.01 -9.98
CA MET A 52 4.23 -0.97 -8.89
C MET A 52 3.86 -2.35 -9.44
N LEU A 53 2.99 -2.42 -10.44
CA LEU A 53 2.64 -3.68 -11.12
C LEU A 53 3.86 -4.28 -11.85
N GLY A 54 4.67 -3.44 -12.52
CA GLY A 54 5.90 -3.87 -13.16
C GLY A 54 6.89 -4.48 -12.16
N LEU A 55 7.07 -3.83 -11.00
CA LEU A 55 7.90 -4.36 -9.93
C LEU A 55 7.38 -5.71 -9.41
N LEU A 56 6.07 -5.81 -9.12
CA LEU A 56 5.43 -7.04 -8.65
C LEU A 56 5.67 -8.22 -9.61
N LEU A 57 5.63 -7.98 -10.92
CA LEU A 57 5.82 -9.02 -11.93
C LEU A 57 7.31 -9.35 -12.20
N SER A 58 8.22 -8.45 -11.84
CA SER A 58 9.67 -8.63 -12.05
C SER A 58 10.41 -9.25 -10.87
N LEU A 59 9.87 -9.13 -9.65
CA LEU A 59 10.52 -9.64 -8.44
C LEU A 59 10.43 -11.17 -8.38
N PRO A 60 11.48 -11.85 -7.85
CA PRO A 60 11.49 -13.30 -7.74
C PRO A 60 10.39 -13.77 -6.79
N GLY A 61 9.41 -14.50 -7.33
CA GLY A 61 8.26 -15.01 -6.59
C GLY A 61 7.10 -15.34 -7.52
N THR A 62 5.98 -15.78 -6.95
CA THR A 62 4.71 -15.92 -7.69
C THR A 62 3.86 -14.69 -7.41
N PRO A 63 3.57 -13.85 -8.42
CA PRO A 63 2.80 -12.63 -8.21
C PRO A 63 1.34 -12.96 -7.87
N VAL A 64 0.77 -12.23 -6.93
CA VAL A 64 -0.65 -12.32 -6.55
C VAL A 64 -1.33 -10.99 -6.83
N LEU A 65 -2.28 -11.00 -7.75
CA LEU A 65 -3.12 -9.84 -8.05
C LEU A 65 -4.39 -9.89 -7.21
N TYR A 66 -4.84 -8.72 -6.80
CA TYR A 66 -6.09 -8.59 -6.08
C TYR A 66 -7.20 -8.11 -7.01
N TYR A 67 -8.40 -8.67 -6.87
CA TYR A 67 -9.50 -8.31 -7.75
C TYR A 67 -9.84 -6.82 -7.65
N GLY A 68 -9.93 -6.15 -8.79
CA GLY A 68 -10.28 -4.73 -8.88
C GLY A 68 -9.15 -3.74 -8.57
N ASP A 69 -7.93 -4.21 -8.30
CA ASP A 69 -6.72 -3.37 -8.40
C ASP A 69 -6.25 -3.21 -9.86
#